data_AF-A0A923CND8-F1
#
_entry.id   AF-A0A923CND8-F1
#
_cell.length_a   1.000
_cell.length_b   1.000
_cell.length_c   1.000
_cell.angle_alpha   90.00
_cell.angle_beta   90.00
_cell.angle_gamma   90.00
#
_symmetry.space_group_name_H-M   'P 1'
#
loop_
_entity.id
_entity.type
_entity.pdbx_description
1 polymer ?
#
loop_
_entity_poly.entity_id
_entity_poly.type
_entity_poly.pdbx_seq_one_letter_code
_entity_poly.pdbx_strand_id
1 'polypeptide(L)'
;MSDDNNPIIDLSQIQDGEQKAALGDDILSLEEELLGSGSKPAATGTSASGTKKTQPQESKFHIPKAVKDENPELIPLILNTESMDDEEREYWFQILPIMTTDQIEKFKNILVTEKQQLAKLDKEYEADLAKINEKHLQEWQEFESKQKRTEIEKVEKAQEEEEATTEEELLKKLQDL
;
A
#
# COMPACT_ATOMS: atom_id res chain seq x y z
N MET A 1 18.83 -13.82 -16.21
CA MET A 1 18.56 -12.46 -15.71
C MET A 1 17.24 -12.09 -16.32
N SER A 2 16.20 -12.17 -15.49
CA SER A 2 14.81 -12.02 -15.91
C SER A 2 14.52 -10.55 -16.12
N ASP A 3 14.17 -10.18 -17.34
CA ASP A 3 13.62 -8.87 -17.66
C ASP A 3 12.22 -8.77 -17.04
N ASP A 4 12.05 -7.86 -16.08
CA ASP A 4 10.76 -7.42 -15.54
C ASP A 4 9.99 -6.67 -16.63
N ASN A 5 9.37 -7.43 -17.52
CA ASN A 5 8.42 -6.94 -18.50
C ASN A 5 7.04 -6.90 -17.86
N ASN A 6 6.79 -5.87 -17.05
CA ASN A 6 5.43 -5.56 -16.59
C ASN A 6 4.70 -4.86 -17.76
N PRO A 7 3.69 -5.49 -18.40
CA PRO A 7 3.06 -4.89 -19.55
C PRO A 7 2.22 -3.68 -19.12
N ILE A 8 2.64 -2.49 -19.55
CA ILE A 8 1.75 -1.33 -19.60
C ILE A 8 0.62 -1.73 -20.54
N ILE A 9 -0.57 -1.96 -19.98
CA ILE A 9 -1.77 -2.26 -20.75
C ILE A 9 -2.10 -1.01 -21.57
N ASP A 10 -1.82 -1.06 -22.86
CA ASP A 10 -2.20 -0.05 -23.83
C ASP A 10 -3.70 -0.15 -24.11
N LEU A 11 -4.47 0.66 -23.39
CA LEU A 11 -5.93 0.74 -23.51
C LEU A 11 -6.42 1.21 -24.90
N SER A 12 -5.53 1.55 -25.84
CA SER A 12 -5.89 1.86 -27.22
C SER A 12 -6.10 0.64 -28.12
N GLN A 13 -5.82 -0.58 -27.63
CA GLN A 13 -5.91 -1.83 -28.39
C GLN A 13 -7.21 -2.63 -28.17
N ILE A 14 -8.12 -2.18 -27.31
CA ILE A 14 -9.39 -2.89 -27.10
C ILE A 14 -10.37 -2.51 -28.22
N GLN A 15 -10.32 -3.30 -29.29
CA GLN A 15 -11.20 -3.23 -30.45
C GLN A 15 -12.65 -3.58 -30.08
N ASP A 16 -13.56 -2.89 -30.76
CA ASP A 16 -15.01 -3.00 -30.68
C ASP A 16 -15.54 -4.44 -30.80
N GLY A 17 -16.55 -4.77 -29.98
CA GLY A 17 -17.50 -5.84 -30.24
C GLY A 17 -17.15 -7.22 -29.68
N GLU A 18 -18.14 -7.85 -29.05
CA GLU A 18 -18.16 -9.26 -28.60
C GLU A 18 -17.23 -9.65 -27.45
N GLN A 19 -17.59 -9.24 -26.23
CA GLN A 19 -17.60 -10.12 -25.04
C GLN A 19 -18.31 -9.44 -23.84
N LYS A 20 -19.59 -9.10 -24.01
CA LYS A 20 -20.49 -8.82 -22.88
C LYS A 20 -21.18 -10.13 -22.47
N ALA A 21 -20.61 -10.87 -21.52
CA ALA A 21 -21.30 -11.78 -20.59
C ALA A 21 -20.29 -12.70 -19.90
N ALA A 22 -19.67 -12.25 -18.79
CA ALA A 22 -19.03 -13.17 -17.82
C ALA A 22 -18.44 -12.50 -16.56
N LEU A 23 -18.42 -11.17 -16.41
CA LEU A 23 -17.66 -10.52 -15.31
C LEU A 23 -18.50 -9.55 -14.47
N GLY A 24 -19.80 -9.85 -14.32
CA GLY A 24 -20.76 -9.01 -13.60
C GLY A 24 -20.99 -9.34 -12.13
N ASP A 25 -20.57 -10.52 -11.64
CA ASP A 25 -21.02 -11.01 -10.32
C ASP A 25 -19.91 -11.22 -9.27
N ASP A 26 -18.62 -11.03 -9.61
CA ASP A 26 -17.51 -11.39 -8.69
C ASP A 26 -16.90 -10.23 -7.88
N ILE A 27 -17.42 -8.99 -7.96
CA ILE A 27 -16.84 -7.82 -7.24
C ILE A 27 -17.72 -7.34 -6.06
N LEU A 28 -18.72 -8.13 -5.63
CA LEU A 28 -19.60 -7.77 -4.51
C LEU A 28 -19.61 -8.77 -3.34
N SER A 29 -18.55 -9.57 -3.17
CA SER A 29 -18.48 -10.59 -2.10
C SER A 29 -17.37 -10.40 -1.06
N LEU A 30 -16.63 -9.28 -1.06
CA LEU A 30 -15.48 -9.07 -0.14
C LEU A 30 -15.67 -8.04 1.00
N GLU A 31 -16.89 -7.57 1.27
CA GLU A 31 -17.14 -6.59 2.35
C GLU A 31 -17.97 -7.12 3.56
N GLU A 32 -18.31 -8.41 3.61
CA GLU A 32 -19.10 -8.97 4.72
C GLU A 32 -18.32 -10.01 5.55
N GLU A 33 -17.14 -9.65 6.07
CA GLU A 33 -16.43 -10.53 7.02
C GLU A 33 -15.69 -9.81 8.16
N LEU A 34 -16.11 -8.59 8.56
CA LEU A 34 -15.43 -7.85 9.64
C LEU A 34 -16.24 -7.57 10.91
N LEU A 35 -17.47 -8.08 11.08
CA LEU A 35 -18.24 -7.84 12.31
C LEU A 35 -19.09 -9.04 12.75
N GLY A 36 -18.50 -9.90 13.60
CA GLY A 36 -19.25 -10.53 14.69
C GLY A 36 -19.16 -12.05 14.81
N SER A 37 -18.34 -12.52 15.75
CA SER A 37 -18.78 -13.58 16.68
C SER A 37 -17.86 -13.64 17.89
N GLY A 38 -18.39 -13.25 19.05
CA GLY A 38 -17.83 -13.61 20.34
C GLY A 38 -18.27 -15.02 20.72
N SER A 39 -17.31 -15.85 21.18
CA SER A 39 -17.60 -16.84 22.20
C SER A 39 -16.39 -17.14 23.09
N LYS A 40 -16.75 -17.42 24.33
CA LYS A 40 -15.99 -17.43 25.59
C LYS A 40 -14.87 -18.50 25.71
N PRO A 41 -14.02 -18.39 26.76
CA PRO A 41 -12.74 -19.06 26.90
C PRO A 41 -12.86 -20.45 27.54
N ALA A 42 -12.00 -21.38 27.10
CA ALA A 42 -11.74 -22.62 27.82
C ALA A 42 -10.32 -22.57 28.42
N ALA A 43 -10.28 -22.65 29.75
CA ALA A 43 -9.07 -22.70 30.55
C ALA A 43 -8.56 -24.14 30.68
N THR A 44 -7.27 -24.33 30.41
CA THR A 44 -6.33 -25.30 31.02
C THR A 44 -4.96 -24.81 30.54
N GLY A 45 -4.03 -24.31 31.33
CA GLY A 45 -3.58 -24.80 32.63
C GLY A 45 -2.10 -25.12 32.48
N THR A 46 -1.25 -24.23 33.00
CA THR A 46 0.16 -24.49 33.37
C THR A 46 1.17 -24.65 32.23
N SER A 47 1.91 -23.57 31.96
CA SER A 47 3.34 -23.57 32.27
C SER A 47 3.89 -22.14 32.36
N ALA A 48 4.37 -21.80 33.56
CA ALA A 48 5.09 -20.58 33.82
C ALA A 48 6.45 -20.63 33.11
N SER A 49 6.72 -19.64 32.27
CA SER A 49 8.07 -19.09 32.12
C SER A 49 7.96 -17.73 31.44
N GLY A 50 8.11 -16.68 32.26
CA GLY A 50 8.37 -15.35 31.74
C GLY A 50 9.77 -15.33 31.13
N THR A 51 9.85 -15.39 29.82
CA THR A 51 11.07 -15.04 29.09
C THR A 51 10.76 -13.89 28.16
N LYS A 52 11.17 -12.71 28.62
CA LYS A 52 11.55 -11.52 27.86
C LYS A 52 11.96 -11.92 26.43
N LYS A 53 11.18 -11.47 25.42
CA LYS A 53 11.57 -11.53 24.00
C LYS A 53 12.82 -10.66 23.83
N THR A 54 13.99 -11.22 24.06
CA THR A 54 15.26 -10.66 23.60
C THR A 54 15.51 -11.19 22.20
N GLN A 55 15.88 -10.28 21.31
CA GLN A 55 15.82 -10.44 19.86
C GLN A 55 16.92 -11.38 19.32
N PRO A 56 16.72 -12.06 18.18
CA PRO A 56 17.69 -12.98 17.57
C PRO A 56 18.98 -12.34 17.00
N GLN A 57 19.20 -11.04 17.20
CA GLN A 57 20.30 -10.30 16.56
C GLN A 57 21.48 -10.01 17.51
N GLU A 58 21.27 -10.07 18.83
CA GLU A 58 22.37 -9.87 19.81
C GLU A 58 23.41 -11.00 19.79
N SER A 59 23.07 -12.17 19.25
CA SER A 59 23.97 -13.32 19.19
C SER A 59 25.02 -13.24 18.08
N LYS A 60 24.86 -12.32 17.11
CA LYS A 60 25.81 -12.16 16.00
C LYS A 60 26.98 -11.23 16.35
N PHE A 61 26.76 -10.28 17.26
CA PHE A 61 27.72 -9.21 17.57
C PHE A 61 28.29 -9.34 18.98
N HIS A 62 29.60 -9.14 19.12
CA HIS A 62 30.27 -9.14 20.41
C HIS A 62 30.18 -7.74 21.04
N ILE A 63 29.09 -7.50 21.77
CA ILE A 63 28.86 -6.22 22.45
C ILE A 63 29.59 -6.19 23.81
N PRO A 64 30.59 -5.31 24.02
CA PRO A 64 31.30 -5.21 25.29
C PRO A 64 30.36 -4.83 26.45
N LYS A 65 30.61 -5.38 27.64
CA LYS A 65 29.79 -5.07 28.85
C LYS A 65 29.74 -3.59 29.16
N ALA A 66 30.87 -2.88 29.00
CA ALA A 66 30.95 -1.43 29.18
C ALA A 66 29.91 -0.67 28.34
N VAL A 67 29.63 -1.12 27.11
CA VAL A 67 28.60 -0.50 26.26
C VAL A 67 27.19 -0.81 26.77
N LYS A 68 26.95 -2.04 27.23
CA LYS A 68 25.65 -2.46 27.78
C LYS A 68 25.30 -1.70 29.06
N ASP A 69 26.30 -1.39 29.87
CA ASP A 69 26.12 -0.75 31.17
C ASP A 69 26.06 0.79 31.04
N GLU A 70 26.91 1.40 30.21
CA GLU A 70 27.03 2.86 30.11
C GLU A 70 26.09 3.48 29.05
N ASN A 71 25.81 2.77 27.95
CA ASN A 71 25.05 3.31 26.81
C ASN A 71 24.05 2.29 26.21
N PRO A 72 23.09 1.76 27.00
CA PRO A 72 22.16 0.74 26.54
C PRO A 72 21.27 1.21 25.38
N GLU A 73 21.02 2.51 25.24
CA GLU A 73 20.16 3.08 24.20
C GLU A 73 20.83 3.15 22.82
N LEU A 74 22.17 3.11 22.76
CA LEU A 74 22.91 3.10 21.49
C LEU A 74 22.89 1.74 20.81
N ILE A 75 22.79 0.66 21.58
CA ILE A 75 22.73 -0.71 21.04
C ILE A 75 21.61 -0.87 20.01
N PRO A 76 20.34 -0.55 20.30
CA PRO A 76 19.29 -0.65 19.29
C PRO A 76 19.45 0.37 18.16
N LEU A 77 20.10 1.52 18.38
CA LEU A 77 20.33 2.49 17.30
C LEU A 77 21.34 1.97 16.28
N ILE A 78 22.43 1.34 16.73
CA ILE A 78 23.48 0.76 15.89
C ILE A 78 22.98 -0.52 15.20
N LEU A 79 22.17 -1.33 15.87
CA LEU A 79 21.63 -2.56 15.28
C LEU A 79 20.57 -2.29 14.20
N ASN A 80 19.85 -1.17 14.28
CA ASN A 80 18.75 -0.86 13.36
C ASN A 80 19.09 0.26 12.35
N THR A 81 20.29 0.83 12.35
CA THR A 81 20.68 1.79 11.30
C THR A 81 20.90 1.05 9.98
N GLU A 82 20.38 1.62 8.90
CA GLU A 82 20.60 1.12 7.55
C GLU A 82 21.91 1.62 6.94
N SER A 83 22.55 2.61 7.58
CA SER A 83 23.83 3.17 7.12
C SER A 83 25.05 2.33 7.51
N MET A 84 24.86 1.15 8.11
CA MET A 84 25.98 0.28 8.54
C MET A 84 25.77 -1.16 8.09
N ASP A 85 26.86 -1.84 7.73
CA ASP A 85 26.88 -3.28 7.55
C ASP A 85 27.21 -4.04 8.88
N ASP A 86 27.26 -5.37 8.82
CA ASP A 86 27.53 -6.20 9.99
C ASP A 86 28.96 -6.05 10.53
N GLU A 87 29.94 -5.79 9.66
CA GLU A 87 31.34 -5.62 10.06
C GLU A 87 31.55 -4.26 10.73
N GLU A 88 30.94 -3.22 10.17
CA GLU A 88 30.92 -1.87 10.73
C GLU A 88 30.22 -1.83 12.08
N ARG A 89 29.07 -2.52 12.23
CA ARG A 89 28.37 -2.65 13.52
C ARG A 89 29.29 -3.23 14.59
N GLU A 90 29.99 -4.32 14.29
CA GLU A 90 30.94 -4.95 15.22
C GLU A 90 32.10 -4.01 15.57
N TYR A 91 32.67 -3.33 14.57
CA TYR A 91 33.73 -2.34 14.74
C TYR A 91 33.30 -1.18 15.67
N TRP A 92 32.09 -0.65 15.47
CA TRP A 92 31.54 0.39 16.35
C TRP A 92 31.39 -0.09 17.79
N PHE A 93 30.92 -1.32 18.02
CA PHE A 93 30.84 -1.87 19.37
C PHE A 93 32.19 -1.99 20.07
N GLN A 94 33.26 -2.27 19.33
CA GLN A 94 34.62 -2.34 19.87
C GLN A 94 35.22 -0.98 20.19
N ILE A 95 34.83 0.07 19.46
CA ILE A 95 35.35 1.44 19.63
C ILE A 95 34.59 2.25 20.67
N LEU A 96 33.30 1.98 20.87
CA LEU A 96 32.47 2.69 21.86
C LEU A 96 33.12 2.84 23.25
N PRO A 97 33.78 1.82 23.83
CA PRO A 97 34.45 1.95 25.13
C PRO A 97 35.67 2.88 25.15
N ILE A 98 36.24 3.20 23.99
CA ILE A 98 37.45 4.02 23.83
C ILE A 98 37.10 5.48 23.54
N MET A 99 35.88 5.74 23.04
CA MET A 99 35.41 7.08 22.73
C MET A 99 35.13 7.92 23.99
N THR A 100 35.30 9.24 23.87
CA THR A 100 34.91 10.17 24.92
C THR A 100 33.40 10.38 24.93
N THR A 101 32.85 10.85 26.05
CA THR A 101 31.41 11.12 26.19
C THR A 101 30.88 12.09 25.12
N ASP A 102 31.63 13.14 24.79
CA ASP A 102 31.27 14.10 23.73
C ASP A 102 31.21 13.45 22.33
N GLN A 103 32.11 12.49 22.06
CA GLN A 103 32.11 11.75 20.79
C GLN A 103 30.92 10.79 20.72
N ILE A 104 30.61 10.11 21.83
CA ILE A 104 29.44 9.25 21.95
C ILE A 104 28.15 10.04 21.74
N GLU A 105 28.04 11.24 22.32
CA GLU A 105 26.88 12.11 22.13
C GLU A 105 26.73 12.57 20.67
N LYS A 106 27.82 12.98 20.02
CA LYS A 106 27.80 13.33 18.58
C LYS A 106 27.38 12.14 17.72
N PHE A 107 27.93 10.96 17.99
CA PHE A 107 27.57 9.74 17.28
C PHE A 107 26.10 9.39 17.46
N LYS A 108 25.59 9.45 18.70
CA LYS A 108 24.17 9.29 19.00
C LYS A 108 23.31 10.28 18.23
N ASN A 109 23.70 11.56 18.20
CA ASN A 109 22.96 12.60 17.49
C ASN A 109 22.92 12.35 15.98
N ILE A 110 24.00 11.84 15.38
CA ILE A 110 24.02 11.46 13.96
C ILE A 110 23.01 10.34 13.71
N LEU A 111 23.05 9.26 14.48
CA LEU A 111 22.14 8.11 14.32
C LEU A 111 20.68 8.49 14.53
N VAL A 112 20.39 9.35 15.52
CA VAL A 112 19.03 9.83 15.77
C VAL A 112 18.54 10.71 14.62
N THR A 113 19.40 11.61 14.12
CA THR A 113 19.06 12.51 13.03
C THR A 113 18.81 11.73 11.74
N GLU A 114 19.65 10.75 11.43
CA GLU A 114 19.49 9.83 10.29
C GLU A 114 18.13 9.13 10.37
N LYS A 115 17.81 8.49 11.51
CA LYS A 115 16.53 7.84 11.71
C LYS A 115 15.34 8.78 11.52
N GLN A 116 15.45 10.02 12.00
CA GLN A 116 14.40 11.03 11.82
C GLN A 116 14.25 11.45 10.36
N GLN A 117 15.35 11.57 9.62
CA GLN A 117 15.33 11.91 8.19
C GLN A 117 14.71 10.79 7.36
N LEU A 118 15.08 9.54 7.63
CA LEU A 118 14.46 8.37 6.99
C LEU A 118 12.95 8.31 7.29
N ALA A 119 12.56 8.43 8.56
CA ALA A 119 11.14 8.43 8.92
C ALA A 119 10.35 9.62 8.35
N LYS A 120 11.01 10.76 8.09
CA LYS A 120 10.39 11.90 7.39
C LYS A 120 10.18 11.57 5.92
N LEU A 121 11.18 10.98 5.29
CA LEU A 121 11.15 10.60 3.89
C LEU A 121 10.06 9.54 3.64
N ASP A 122 9.95 8.53 4.51
CA ASP A 122 8.89 7.51 4.43
C ASP A 122 7.50 8.13 4.46
N LYS A 123 7.27 9.08 5.38
CA LYS A 123 5.99 9.80 5.47
C LYS A 123 5.68 10.64 4.24
N GLU A 124 6.69 11.29 3.67
CA GLU A 124 6.53 12.05 2.43
C GLU A 124 6.15 11.12 1.27
N TYR A 125 6.81 9.97 1.15
CA TYR A 125 6.46 8.96 0.15
C TYR A 125 5.06 8.36 0.36
N GLU A 126 4.67 8.04 1.60
CA GLU A 126 3.31 7.56 1.90
C GLU A 126 2.25 8.60 1.52
N ALA A 127 2.49 9.88 1.82
CA ALA A 127 1.58 10.96 1.47
C ALA A 127 1.48 11.16 -0.06
N ASP A 128 2.61 11.11 -0.77
CA ASP A 128 2.64 11.22 -2.23
C ASP A 128 1.91 10.05 -2.89
N LEU A 129 2.09 8.83 -2.39
CA LEU A 129 1.41 7.65 -2.90
C LEU A 129 -0.11 7.73 -2.67
N ALA A 130 -0.53 8.18 -1.49
CA ALA A 130 -1.95 8.39 -1.19
C ALA A 130 -2.59 9.43 -2.13
N LYS A 131 -1.88 10.52 -2.41
CA LYS A 131 -2.34 11.58 -3.32
C LYS A 131 -2.45 11.09 -4.77
N ILE A 132 -1.49 10.29 -5.22
CA ILE A 132 -1.52 9.68 -6.57
C ILE A 132 -2.73 8.74 -6.68
N ASN A 133 -2.96 7.89 -5.67
CA ASN A 133 -4.09 6.98 -5.65
C ASN A 133 -5.43 7.72 -5.66
N GLU A 134 -5.57 8.77 -4.83
CA GLU A 134 -6.77 9.61 -4.81
C GLU A 134 -7.03 10.27 -6.17
N LYS A 135 -5.97 10.83 -6.79
CA LYS A 135 -6.09 11.45 -8.11
C LYS A 135 -6.54 10.44 -9.17
N HIS A 136 -5.95 9.25 -9.21
CA HIS A 136 -6.35 8.23 -10.17
C HIS A 136 -7.77 7.73 -9.95
N LEU A 137 -8.21 7.61 -8.69
CA LEU A 137 -9.58 7.25 -8.37
C LEU A 137 -10.57 8.32 -8.89
N GLN A 138 -10.25 9.60 -8.70
CA GLN A 138 -11.07 10.71 -9.21
C GLN A 138 -11.11 10.73 -10.74
N GLU A 139 -9.95 10.62 -11.40
CA GLU A 139 -9.86 10.56 -12.87
C GLU A 139 -10.68 9.40 -13.44
N TRP A 140 -10.63 8.23 -12.79
CA TRP A 140 -11.40 7.06 -13.20
C TRP A 140 -12.91 7.26 -13.01
N GLN A 141 -13.33 7.84 -11.89
CA GLN A 141 -14.74 8.19 -11.65
C GLN A 141 -15.26 9.22 -12.66
N GLU A 142 -14.47 10.25 -12.97
CA GLU A 142 -14.81 11.25 -13.98
C GLU A 142 -14.94 10.60 -15.37
N PHE A 143 -14.00 9.73 -15.73
CA PHE A 143 -14.05 9.00 -17.00
C PHE A 143 -15.30 8.09 -17.11
N GLU A 144 -15.59 7.32 -16.06
CA GLU A 144 -16.80 6.49 -15.94
C GLU A 144 -18.08 7.33 -16.10
N SER A 145 -18.15 8.48 -15.42
CA SER A 145 -19.31 9.36 -15.51
C SER A 145 -19.49 9.94 -16.92
N LYS A 146 -18.39 10.28 -17.59
CA LYS A 146 -18.39 10.80 -18.95
C LYS A 146 -18.81 9.72 -19.95
N GLN A 147 -18.27 8.51 -19.82
CA GLN A 147 -18.68 7.34 -20.60
C GLN A 147 -20.19 7.09 -20.48
N LYS A 148 -20.71 7.01 -19.24
CA LYS A 148 -22.15 6.83 -18.98
C LYS A 148 -23.00 7.92 -19.62
N ARG A 149 -22.58 9.18 -19.50
CA ARG A 149 -23.29 10.30 -20.12
C ARG A 149 -23.31 10.20 -21.64
N THR A 150 -22.18 9.87 -22.27
CA THR A 150 -22.12 9.71 -23.73
C THR A 150 -22.92 8.51 -24.21
N GLU A 151 -23.03 7.45 -23.41
CA GLU A 151 -23.85 6.29 -23.73
C GLU A 151 -25.34 6.63 -23.66
N ILE A 152 -25.78 7.34 -22.61
CA ILE A 152 -27.17 7.81 -22.49
C ILE A 152 -27.53 8.72 -23.67
N GLU A 153 -26.67 9.68 -24.03
CA GLU A 153 -26.92 10.59 -25.15
C GLU A 153 -27.04 9.85 -26.49
N LYS A 154 -26.23 8.81 -26.71
CA LYS A 154 -26.34 7.96 -27.90
C LYS A 154 -27.64 7.15 -27.91
N VAL A 155 -28.02 6.59 -26.76
CA VAL A 155 -29.25 5.81 -26.60
C VAL A 155 -30.48 6.70 -26.82
N GLU A 156 -30.53 7.87 -26.19
CA GLU A 156 -31.63 8.83 -26.37
C GLU A 156 -31.77 9.25 -27.83
N LYS A 157 -30.65 9.56 -28.52
CA LYS A 157 -30.68 9.93 -29.93
C LYS A 157 -31.14 8.77 -30.83
N ALA A 158 -30.67 7.55 -30.58
CA ALA A 158 -31.11 6.38 -31.33
C ALA A 158 -32.60 6.11 -31.13
N GLN A 159 -33.10 6.30 -29.90
CA GLN A 159 -34.51 6.14 -29.57
C GLN A 159 -35.39 7.23 -30.21
N GLU A 160 -34.93 8.49 -30.25
CA GLU A 160 -35.63 9.58 -30.94
C GLU A 160 -35.73 9.34 -32.46
N GLU A 161 -34.67 8.82 -33.08
CA GLU A 161 -34.67 8.42 -34.49
C GLU A 161 -35.64 7.25 -34.74
N GLU A 162 -35.66 6.24 -33.88
CA GLU A 162 -36.61 5.11 -33.96
C GLU A 162 -38.05 5.59 -33.79
N GLU A 163 -38.34 6.40 -32.75
CA GLU A 163 -39.67 6.96 -32.49
C GLU A 163 -40.16 7.78 -33.69
N ALA A 164 -39.32 8.65 -34.28
CA ALA A 164 -39.66 9.40 -35.48
C ALA A 164 -40.04 8.50 -36.67
N THR A 165 -39.28 7.42 -36.91
CA THR A 165 -39.63 6.47 -37.99
C THR A 165 -40.93 5.73 -37.71
N THR A 166 -41.18 5.31 -36.47
CA THR A 166 -42.43 4.64 -36.09
C THR A 166 -43.62 5.58 -36.19
N GLU A 167 -43.46 6.86 -35.82
CA GLU A 167 -44.51 7.89 -35.97
C GLU A 167 -44.86 8.10 -37.44
N GLU A 168 -43.86 8.24 -38.32
CA GLU A 168 -44.09 8.36 -39.76
C GLU A 168 -44.85 7.15 -40.33
N GLU A 169 -44.47 5.93 -39.92
CA GLU A 169 -45.18 4.71 -40.33
C GLU A 169 -46.63 4.65 -39.84
N LEU A 170 -46.88 5.08 -38.60
CA LEU A 170 -48.23 5.14 -38.02
C LEU A 170 -49.10 6.18 -38.73
N LEU A 171 -48.55 7.35 -39.03
CA LEU A 171 -49.23 8.40 -39.80
C LEU A 171 -49.63 7.91 -41.18
N LYS A 172 -48.72 7.21 -41.87
CA LYS A 172 -49.02 6.63 -43.19
C LYS A 172 -50.17 5.62 -43.12
N LYS A 173 -50.17 4.74 -42.12
CA LYS A 173 -51.27 3.77 -41.91
C LYS A 173 -52.60 4.46 -41.62
N LEU A 174 -52.61 5.57 -40.89
CA LEU A 174 -53.83 6.34 -40.62
C LEU A 174 -54.37 7.09 -41.84
N GLN A 175 -53.50 7.51 -42.76
CA GLN A 175 -53.90 8.24 -43.96
C GLN A 175 -54.49 7.32 -45.06
N ASP A 176 -54.17 6.02 -45.00
CA ASP A 176 -54.70 4.99 -45.90
C ASP A 176 -56.07 4.40 -45.44
N LEU A 177 -56.66 4.94 -44.35
CA LEU A 177 -57.95 4.56 -43.74
C LEU A 177 -59.07 5.56 -44.08
#